data_AF-A0A3C1BSE1-F1
#
_entry.id   AF-A0A3C1BSE1-F1
#
_cell.length_a   1.000
_cell.length_b   1.000
_cell.length_c   1.000
_cell.angle_alpha   90.00
_cell.angle_beta   90.00
_cell.angle_gamma   90.00
#
_symmetry.space_group_name_H-M   'P 1'
#
loop_
_entity.id
_entity.type
_entity.pdbx_description
1 polymer ?
#
loop_
_entity_poly.entity_id
_entity_poly.type
_entity_poly.pdbx_seq_one_letter_code
_entity_poly.pdbx_strand_id
1 'polypeptide(L)'
;MVRRKKKPVQEVPIDKVEDFMFQNYKKIVMVVGACLLVFIAAYTVRQIMAVSAEKAEAEIGSAETKMAVNGANAESLSSYKALAGRKSSSKNYIYLKAGIIEANNNMPDAQATLAAVDGSLAELADSLAYDLGSKDIDPKTYIAKGSMKPLWYYRAVLSAEGDEKAKLLEEFGSKYPESPLYEMVKRWES
;
A
#
# COMPACT_ATOMS: atom_id res chain seq x y z
N MET A 1 88.04 -7.89 38.81
CA MET A 1 86.83 -8.58 38.30
C MET A 1 85.70 -7.57 38.08
N VAL A 2 84.90 -7.81 37.05
CA VAL A 2 84.12 -6.87 36.24
C VAL A 2 82.95 -6.23 37.02
N ARG A 3 82.89 -4.89 37.09
CA ARG A 3 81.66 -4.16 37.44
C ARG A 3 80.68 -4.28 36.26
N ARG A 4 79.68 -5.14 36.37
CA ARG A 4 78.56 -5.22 35.40
C ARG A 4 77.82 -3.89 35.39
N LYS A 5 77.91 -3.15 34.29
CA LYS A 5 77.04 -1.99 34.01
C LYS A 5 75.60 -2.49 33.92
N LYS A 6 74.73 -2.07 34.82
CA LYS A 6 73.27 -2.22 34.67
C LYS A 6 72.87 -1.42 33.42
N LYS A 7 72.41 -2.11 32.38
CA LYS A 7 71.78 -1.45 31.23
C LYS A 7 70.51 -0.74 31.75
N PRO A 8 70.24 0.52 31.37
CA PRO A 8 68.95 1.12 31.65
C PRO A 8 67.89 0.25 30.99
N VAL A 9 66.84 -0.07 31.74
CA VAL A 9 65.63 -0.69 31.19
C VAL A 9 65.12 0.29 30.15
N GLN A 10 65.24 -0.07 28.87
CA GLN A 10 64.53 0.64 27.82
C GLN A 10 63.04 0.45 28.13
N GLU A 11 62.41 1.51 28.61
CA GLU A 11 60.96 1.64 28.54
C GLU A 11 60.60 1.47 27.07
N VAL A 12 59.94 0.35 26.77
CA VAL A 12 59.38 0.07 25.45
C VAL A 12 58.52 1.29 25.11
N PRO A 13 58.66 1.89 23.91
CA PRO A 13 57.84 3.04 23.55
C PRO A 13 56.38 2.63 23.71
N ILE A 14 55.71 3.23 24.69
CA ILE A 14 54.27 3.15 24.88
C ILE A 14 53.69 3.36 23.49
N ASP A 15 52.98 2.34 23.03
CA ASP A 15 52.49 2.24 21.66
C ASP A 15 51.78 3.56 21.34
N LYS A 16 52.08 4.20 20.21
CA LYS A 16 51.56 5.56 19.90
C LYS A 16 50.04 5.65 20.01
N VAL A 17 49.37 4.51 19.93
CA VAL A 17 47.94 4.31 20.17
C VAL A 17 47.56 4.52 21.64
N GLU A 18 48.33 4.02 22.61
CA GLU A 18 48.08 4.18 24.05
C GLU A 18 48.28 5.63 24.51
N ASP A 19 49.32 6.32 24.03
CA ASP A 19 49.55 7.74 24.32
C ASP A 19 48.44 8.63 23.71
N PHE A 20 48.02 8.31 22.48
CA PHE A 20 46.90 8.99 21.84
C PHE A 20 45.58 8.75 22.59
N MET A 21 45.34 7.51 23.02
CA MET A 21 44.20 7.12 23.85
C MET A 21 44.21 7.87 25.18
N PHE A 22 45.34 7.98 25.88
CA PHE A 22 45.41 8.67 27.17
C PHE A 22 45.16 10.17 27.05
N GLN A 23 45.75 10.83 26.05
CA GLN A 23 45.58 12.27 25.86
C GLN A 23 44.17 12.65 25.39
N ASN A 24 43.54 11.78 24.60
CA ASN A 24 42.23 12.06 23.99
C ASN A 24 41.08 11.25 24.60
N TYR A 25 41.32 10.45 25.64
CA TYR A 25 40.35 9.55 26.27
C TYR A 25 39.00 10.22 26.52
N LYS A 26 39.00 11.41 27.14
CA LYS A 26 37.76 12.16 27.41
C LYS A 26 37.02 12.55 26.13
N LYS A 27 37.73 12.94 25.07
CA LYS A 27 37.12 13.29 23.77
C LYS A 27 36.58 12.04 23.07
N ILE A 28 37.33 10.95 23.09
CA ILE A 28 36.92 9.67 22.50
C ILE A 28 35.65 9.15 23.19
N VAL A 29 35.64 9.11 24.53
CA VAL A 29 34.46 8.69 25.32
C VAL A 29 33.27 9.62 25.08
N MET A 30 33.48 10.93 24.97
CA MET A 30 32.41 11.89 24.69
C MET A 30 31.82 11.69 23.29
N VAL A 31 32.67 11.49 22.27
CA VAL A 31 32.22 11.24 20.88
C VAL A 31 31.49 9.90 20.78
N VAL A 32 32.05 8.83 21.34
CA VAL A 32 31.41 7.51 21.36
C VAL A 32 30.07 7.56 22.12
N GLY A 33 30.03 8.26 23.26
CA GLY A 33 28.81 8.47 24.04
C GLY A 33 27.75 9.27 23.26
N ALA A 34 28.14 10.33 22.55
CA ALA A 34 27.25 11.09 21.69
C ALA A 34 26.72 10.25 20.53
N CYS A 35 27.58 9.45 19.87
CA CYS A 35 27.17 8.52 18.81
C CYS A 35 26.18 7.47 19.33
N LEU A 36 26.41 6.92 20.53
CA LEU A 36 25.50 5.98 21.19
C LEU A 36 24.13 6.60 21.46
N LEU A 37 24.08 7.83 21.97
CA LEU A 37 22.83 8.55 22.20
C LEU A 37 22.05 8.80 20.91
N VAL A 38 22.75 9.21 19.84
CA VAL A 38 22.13 9.40 18.51
C VAL A 38 21.58 8.07 17.98
N PHE A 39 22.32 6.97 18.15
CA PHE A 39 21.88 5.65 17.72
C PHE A 39 20.63 5.18 18.48
N ILE A 40 20.60 5.36 19.80
CA ILE A 40 19.43 5.05 20.64
C ILE A 40 18.24 5.92 20.24
N ALA A 41 18.43 7.22 20.03
CA ALA A 41 17.37 8.13 19.59
C ALA A 41 16.80 7.73 18.23
N ALA A 42 17.65 7.44 17.25
CA ALA A 42 17.21 6.97 15.93
C ALA A 42 16.47 5.63 16.00
N TYR A 43 16.98 4.68 16.80
CA TYR A 43 16.38 3.36 16.98
C TYR A 43 15.00 3.46 17.65
N THR A 44 14.89 4.23 18.73
CA THR A 44 13.62 4.45 19.44
C THR A 44 12.59 5.14 18.56
N VAL A 45 12.97 6.18 17.81
CA VAL A 45 12.07 6.83 16.84
C VAL A 45 11.59 5.83 15.78
N ARG A 46 12.48 5.01 15.23
CA ARG A 46 12.12 3.98 14.26
C ARG A 46 11.17 2.92 14.85
N GLN A 47 11.42 2.48 16.08
CA GLN A 47 10.58 1.51 16.77
C GLN A 47 9.19 2.07 17.07
N ILE A 48 9.11 3.35 17.50
CA ILE A 48 7.83 4.04 17.73
C ILE A 48 7.04 4.16 16.42
N MET A 49 7.70 4.47 15.30
CA MET A 49 7.04 4.52 13.99
C MET A 49 6.57 3.14 13.51
N ALA A 50 7.31 2.07 13.77
CA ALA A 50 6.89 0.71 13.43
C ALA A 50 5.67 0.28 14.25
N VAL A 51 5.68 0.51 15.57
CA VAL A 51 4.55 0.18 16.46
C VAL A 51 3.31 1.02 16.13
N SER A 52 3.48 2.28 15.72
CA SER A 52 2.35 3.12 15.33
C SER A 52 1.72 2.68 14.00
N ALA A 53 2.52 2.16 13.07
CA ALA A 53 2.04 1.54 11.83
C ALA A 53 1.30 0.23 12.08
N GLU A 54 1.83 -0.68 12.90
CA GLU A 54 1.12 -1.92 13.27
C GLU A 54 -0.20 -1.65 14.00
N LYS A 55 -0.21 -0.70 14.94
CA LYS A 55 -1.44 -0.25 15.61
C LYS A 55 -2.43 0.37 14.62
N ALA A 56 -1.94 1.04 13.58
CA ALA A 56 -2.78 1.61 12.54
C ALA A 56 -3.52 0.56 11.72
N GLU A 57 -2.81 -0.49 11.30
CA GLU A 57 -3.40 -1.60 10.54
C GLU A 57 -4.39 -2.39 11.40
N ALA A 58 -4.06 -2.60 12.68
CA ALA A 58 -4.96 -3.23 13.64
C ALA A 58 -6.26 -2.42 13.86
N GLU A 59 -6.21 -1.09 13.82
CA GLU A 59 -7.39 -0.22 13.95
C GLU A 59 -8.35 -0.40 12.76
N ILE A 60 -7.81 -0.47 11.53
CA ILE A 60 -8.59 -0.73 10.31
C ILE A 60 -9.24 -2.12 10.38
N GLY A 61 -8.46 -3.16 10.69
CA GLY A 61 -8.98 -4.53 10.80
C GLY A 61 -10.01 -4.71 11.92
N SER A 62 -9.84 -4.01 13.05
CA SER A 62 -10.82 -4.01 14.14
C SER A 62 -12.13 -3.35 13.73
N ALA A 63 -12.07 -2.22 13.01
CA ALA A 63 -13.25 -1.54 12.52
C ALA A 63 -14.02 -2.39 11.49
N GLU A 64 -13.31 -3.06 10.58
CA GLU A 64 -13.92 -4.02 9.64
C GLU A 64 -14.61 -5.18 10.36
N THR A 65 -13.93 -5.77 11.34
CA THR A 65 -14.50 -6.87 12.13
C THR A 65 -15.77 -6.43 12.86
N LYS A 66 -15.78 -5.23 13.44
CA LYS A 66 -16.96 -4.67 14.11
C LYS A 66 -18.12 -4.46 13.15
N MET A 67 -17.88 -3.92 11.96
CA MET A 67 -18.91 -3.76 10.92
C MET A 67 -19.42 -5.11 10.42
N ALA A 68 -18.55 -6.11 10.28
CA ALA A 68 -18.94 -7.46 9.87
C ALA A 68 -19.81 -8.18 10.92
N VAL A 69 -19.49 -8.01 12.21
CA VAL A 69 -20.19 -8.70 13.31
C VAL A 69 -21.51 -8.00 13.68
N ASN A 70 -21.53 -6.68 13.74
CA ASN A 70 -22.69 -5.91 14.23
C ASN A 70 -23.59 -5.38 13.11
N GLY A 71 -23.21 -5.60 11.85
CA GLY A 71 -23.81 -4.96 10.68
C GLY A 71 -23.24 -3.56 10.48
N ALA A 72 -23.04 -3.19 9.22
CA ALA A 72 -22.63 -1.84 8.86
C ALA A 72 -23.84 -0.90 8.89
N ASN A 73 -23.72 0.18 9.67
CA ASN A 73 -24.65 1.31 9.65
C ASN A 73 -23.92 2.61 9.25
N ALA A 74 -24.68 3.68 8.99
CA ALA A 74 -24.13 4.95 8.52
C ALA A 74 -23.05 5.52 9.47
N GLU A 75 -23.22 5.38 10.78
CA GLU A 75 -22.26 5.87 11.78
C GLU A 75 -20.94 5.09 11.75
N SER A 76 -21.03 3.75 11.68
CA SER A 76 -19.86 2.87 11.59
C SER A 76 -19.09 3.06 10.28
N LEU A 77 -19.79 3.26 9.17
CA LEU A 77 -19.19 3.58 7.87
C LEU A 77 -18.54 4.95 7.86
N SER A 78 -19.19 5.96 8.43
CA SER A 78 -18.61 7.30 8.57
C SER A 78 -17.32 7.26 9.41
N SER A 79 -17.36 6.54 10.54
CA SER A 79 -16.20 6.34 11.41
C SER A 79 -15.06 5.59 10.71
N TYR A 80 -15.39 4.59 9.89
CA TYR A 80 -14.42 3.86 9.09
C TYR A 80 -13.81 4.74 7.98
N LYS A 81 -14.62 5.49 7.23
CA LYS A 81 -14.14 6.46 6.22
C LYS A 81 -13.26 7.55 6.85
N ALA A 82 -13.54 7.97 8.08
CA ALA A 82 -12.70 8.91 8.81
C ALA A 82 -11.28 8.36 9.14
N LEU A 83 -11.07 7.04 9.10
CA LEU A 83 -9.72 6.47 9.18
C LEU A 83 -8.87 6.83 7.96
N ALA A 84 -9.48 7.04 6.78
CA ALA A 84 -8.76 7.38 5.56
C ALA A 84 -8.00 8.72 5.67
N GLY A 85 -8.54 9.69 6.42
CA GLY A 85 -7.87 10.96 6.71
C GLY A 85 -6.71 10.82 7.70
N ARG A 86 -6.71 9.78 8.54
CA ARG A 86 -5.66 9.51 9.53
C ARG A 86 -4.57 8.57 8.99
N LYS A 87 -4.92 7.73 8.01
CA LYS A 87 -4.09 6.62 7.48
C LYS A 87 -3.93 6.74 5.96
N SER A 88 -3.14 7.72 5.52
CA SER A 88 -2.98 8.03 4.10
C SER A 88 -2.51 6.86 3.24
N SER A 89 -1.63 5.99 3.75
CA SER A 89 -1.13 4.80 3.05
C SER A 89 -2.22 3.76 2.75
N SER A 90 -3.26 3.70 3.57
CA SER A 90 -4.37 2.74 3.45
C SER A 90 -5.66 3.41 2.99
N LYS A 91 -5.62 4.69 2.63
CA LYS A 91 -6.78 5.50 2.21
C LYS A 91 -7.60 4.80 1.13
N ASN A 92 -6.96 4.35 0.05
CA ASN A 92 -7.62 3.71 -1.08
C ASN A 92 -8.28 2.39 -0.70
N TYR A 93 -7.62 1.60 0.15
CA TYR A 93 -8.18 0.36 0.66
C TYR A 93 -9.43 0.62 1.53
N ILE A 94 -9.36 1.61 2.42
CA ILE A 94 -10.49 2.01 3.29
C ILE A 94 -11.67 2.46 2.43
N TYR A 95 -11.46 3.32 1.43
CA TYR A 95 -12.55 3.76 0.54
C TYR A 95 -13.11 2.62 -0.31
N LEU A 96 -12.26 1.73 -0.85
CA LEU A 96 -12.71 0.57 -1.60
C LEU A 96 -13.61 -0.32 -0.74
N LYS A 97 -13.17 -0.65 0.49
CA LYS A 97 -13.95 -1.46 1.42
C LYS A 97 -15.26 -0.79 1.82
N ALA A 98 -15.23 0.51 2.13
CA ALA A 98 -16.43 1.27 2.46
C ALA A 98 -17.43 1.26 1.29
N GLY A 99 -16.95 1.49 0.07
CA GLY A 99 -17.78 1.48 -1.14
C GLY A 99 -18.40 0.11 -1.42
N ILE A 100 -17.67 -1.00 -1.21
CA ILE A 100 -18.21 -2.36 -1.32
C ILE A 100 -19.33 -2.61 -0.30
N ILE A 101 -19.12 -2.19 0.95
CA ILE A 101 -20.12 -2.34 2.01
C ILE A 101 -21.37 -1.51 1.68
N GLU A 102 -21.20 -0.27 1.26
CA GLU A 102 -22.29 0.61 0.83
C GLU A 102 -23.06 0.02 -0.36
N ALA A 103 -22.34 -0.50 -1.36
CA ALA A 103 -22.92 -1.18 -2.52
C ALA A 103 -23.77 -2.39 -2.13
N ASN A 104 -23.23 -3.28 -1.29
CA ASN A 104 -23.92 -4.49 -0.83
C ASN A 104 -25.18 -4.18 -0.01
N ASN A 105 -25.23 -3.01 0.64
CA ASN A 105 -26.38 -2.55 1.41
C ASN A 105 -27.29 -1.59 0.62
N ASN A 106 -27.08 -1.44 -0.70
CA ASN A 106 -27.81 -0.52 -1.58
C ASN A 106 -27.83 0.94 -1.05
N MET A 107 -26.72 1.39 -0.46
CA MET A 107 -26.59 2.75 0.05
C MET A 107 -26.27 3.72 -1.11
N PRO A 108 -26.86 4.93 -1.12
CA PRO A 108 -26.75 5.86 -2.25
C PRO A 108 -25.33 6.38 -2.48
N ASP A 109 -24.49 6.40 -1.45
CA ASP A 109 -23.14 6.98 -1.51
C ASP A 109 -22.09 6.04 -2.11
N ALA A 110 -22.44 4.79 -2.42
CA ALA A 110 -21.48 3.76 -2.83
C ALA A 110 -20.61 4.17 -4.03
N GLN A 111 -21.23 4.74 -5.08
CA GLN A 111 -20.49 5.20 -6.26
C GLN A 111 -19.52 6.34 -5.92
N ALA A 112 -19.96 7.31 -5.12
CA ALA A 112 -19.13 8.45 -4.72
C ALA A 112 -17.94 8.02 -3.85
N THR A 113 -18.17 7.06 -2.95
CA THR A 113 -17.12 6.47 -2.12
C THR A 113 -16.10 5.69 -2.96
N LEU A 114 -16.55 4.92 -3.95
CA LEU A 114 -15.66 4.18 -4.87
C LEU A 114 -14.83 5.14 -5.75
N ALA A 115 -15.40 6.25 -6.20
CA ALA A 115 -14.68 7.27 -6.97
C ALA A 115 -13.53 7.95 -6.20
N ALA A 116 -13.49 7.83 -4.87
CA ALA A 116 -12.39 8.34 -4.05
C ALA A 116 -11.15 7.42 -4.00
N VAL A 117 -11.22 6.24 -4.63
CA VAL A 117 -10.13 5.25 -4.70
C VAL A 117 -9.21 5.57 -5.87
N ASP A 118 -7.91 5.73 -5.60
CA ASP A 118 -6.90 5.96 -6.63
C ASP A 118 -5.81 4.87 -6.71
N GLY A 119 -4.88 5.05 -7.65
CA GLY A 119 -3.70 4.19 -7.81
C GLY A 119 -4.03 2.76 -8.23
N SER A 120 -3.36 1.79 -7.62
CA SER A 120 -3.46 0.36 -7.97
C SER A 120 -4.84 -0.27 -7.75
N LEU A 121 -5.69 0.36 -6.95
CA LEU A 121 -7.05 -0.15 -6.66
C LEU A 121 -8.13 0.55 -7.47
N ALA A 122 -7.78 1.61 -8.22
CA ALA A 122 -8.73 2.42 -8.98
C ALA A 122 -9.52 1.59 -9.99
N GLU A 123 -8.84 0.72 -10.75
CA GLU A 123 -9.51 -0.11 -11.77
C GLU A 123 -10.60 -1.02 -11.16
N LEU A 124 -10.35 -1.55 -9.96
CA LEU A 124 -11.33 -2.38 -9.26
C LEU A 124 -12.51 -1.53 -8.74
N ALA A 125 -12.23 -0.35 -8.21
CA ALA A 125 -13.26 0.57 -7.75
C ALA A 125 -14.16 1.04 -8.90
N ASP A 126 -13.56 1.39 -10.04
CA ASP A 126 -14.28 1.75 -11.26
C ASP A 126 -15.09 0.59 -11.80
N SER A 127 -14.53 -0.62 -11.76
CA SER A 127 -15.27 -1.82 -12.15
C SER A 127 -16.55 -2.01 -11.33
N LEU A 128 -16.48 -1.81 -10.02
CA LEU A 128 -17.65 -1.90 -9.13
C LEU A 128 -18.62 -0.74 -9.34
N ALA A 129 -18.10 0.48 -9.50
CA ALA A 129 -18.94 1.65 -9.74
C ALA A 129 -19.68 1.55 -11.08
N TYR A 130 -19.07 0.96 -12.11
CA TYR A 130 -19.71 0.66 -13.38
C TYR A 130 -20.89 -0.31 -13.19
N ASP A 131 -20.70 -1.39 -12.43
CA ASP A 131 -21.77 -2.36 -12.14
C ASP A 131 -22.93 -1.74 -11.33
N LEU A 132 -22.63 -0.70 -10.54
CA LEU A 132 -23.64 0.12 -9.86
C LEU A 132 -24.34 1.14 -10.78
N GLY A 133 -23.94 1.24 -12.05
CA GLY A 133 -24.54 2.14 -13.04
C GLY A 133 -23.86 3.50 -13.19
N SER A 134 -22.61 3.65 -12.76
CA SER A 134 -21.85 4.88 -13.01
C SER A 134 -21.67 5.11 -14.52
N LYS A 135 -22.04 6.30 -14.99
CA LYS A 135 -21.94 6.70 -16.41
C LYS A 135 -20.60 7.31 -16.79
N ASP A 136 -19.79 7.66 -15.79
CA ASP A 136 -18.52 8.34 -16.01
C ASP A 136 -17.39 7.37 -16.41
N ILE A 137 -17.69 6.08 -16.43
CA ILE A 137 -16.72 5.01 -16.66
C ILE A 137 -16.93 4.45 -18.06
N ASP A 138 -16.00 4.75 -18.96
CA ASP A 138 -15.97 4.19 -20.32
C ASP A 138 -15.15 2.89 -20.35
N PRO A 139 -15.77 1.71 -20.55
CA PRO A 139 -15.07 0.43 -20.62
C PRO A 139 -13.96 0.39 -21.68
N LYS A 140 -14.08 1.15 -22.78
CA LYS A 140 -13.11 1.14 -23.88
C LYS A 140 -11.76 1.70 -23.44
N THR A 141 -11.74 2.64 -22.50
CA THR A 141 -10.48 3.20 -21.96
C THR A 141 -9.65 2.13 -21.24
N TYR A 142 -10.32 1.18 -20.60
CA TYR A 142 -9.71 0.11 -19.83
C TYR A 142 -9.26 -1.09 -20.67
N ILE A 143 -9.78 -1.25 -21.89
CA ILE A 143 -9.29 -2.27 -22.82
C ILE A 143 -7.80 -2.10 -23.13
N ALA A 144 -7.35 -0.85 -23.29
CA ALA A 144 -5.96 -0.54 -23.63
C ALA A 144 -5.01 -0.61 -22.42
N LYS A 145 -5.48 -0.13 -21.25
CA LYS A 145 -4.61 0.16 -20.09
C LYS A 145 -4.90 -0.67 -18.84
N GLY A 146 -6.08 -1.27 -18.76
CA GLY A 146 -6.51 -2.05 -17.60
C GLY A 146 -5.87 -3.43 -17.51
N SER A 147 -5.94 -4.00 -16.32
CA SER A 147 -5.48 -5.34 -15.98
C SER A 147 -6.60 -6.37 -16.18
N MET A 148 -7.86 -6.00 -15.93
CA MET A 148 -9.04 -6.86 -16.06
C MET A 148 -9.60 -6.86 -17.49
N LYS A 149 -8.72 -6.96 -18.49
CA LYS A 149 -9.07 -6.74 -19.91
C LYS A 149 -10.28 -7.54 -20.39
N PRO A 150 -10.42 -8.86 -20.13
CA PRO A 150 -11.59 -9.61 -20.59
C PRO A 150 -12.92 -9.07 -20.07
N LEU A 151 -12.95 -8.58 -18.83
CA LEU A 151 -14.14 -7.95 -18.24
C LEU A 151 -14.47 -6.62 -18.92
N TRP A 152 -13.45 -5.82 -19.25
CA TRP A 152 -13.64 -4.55 -19.95
C TRP A 152 -14.06 -4.73 -21.41
N TYR A 153 -13.53 -5.75 -22.11
CA TYR A 153 -14.05 -6.14 -23.43
C TYR A 153 -15.52 -6.53 -23.35
N TYR A 154 -15.88 -7.41 -22.41
CA TYR A 154 -17.26 -7.82 -22.17
C TYR A 154 -18.18 -6.61 -22.00
N ARG A 155 -17.83 -5.69 -21.09
CA ARG A 155 -18.61 -4.47 -20.84
C ARG A 155 -18.68 -3.54 -22.05
N ALA A 156 -17.58 -3.37 -22.78
CA ALA A 156 -17.53 -2.53 -23.97
C ALA A 156 -18.39 -3.06 -25.11
N VAL A 157 -18.45 -4.40 -25.30
CA VAL A 157 -19.33 -5.00 -26.31
C VAL A 157 -20.79 -4.80 -25.89
N LEU A 158 -21.12 -4.99 -24.61
CA LEU A 158 -22.49 -4.80 -24.13
C LEU A 158 -22.98 -3.35 -24.21
N SER A 159 -22.08 -2.37 -24.11
CA SER A 159 -22.43 -0.95 -24.20
C SER A 159 -22.35 -0.35 -25.61
N ALA A 160 -21.83 -1.10 -26.59
CA ALA A 160 -21.70 -0.66 -27.97
C ALA A 160 -22.91 -1.08 -28.83
N GLU A 161 -23.12 -0.38 -29.94
CA GLU A 161 -24.19 -0.63 -30.90
C GLU A 161 -23.65 -0.74 -32.34
N GLY A 162 -24.40 -1.42 -33.21
CA GLY A 162 -24.11 -1.50 -34.65
C GLY A 162 -22.72 -2.04 -34.99
N ASP A 163 -22.07 -1.40 -35.97
CA ASP A 163 -20.78 -1.84 -36.51
C ASP A 163 -19.65 -1.83 -35.46
N GLU A 164 -19.74 -0.92 -34.49
CA GLU A 164 -18.74 -0.86 -33.41
C GLU A 164 -18.81 -2.10 -32.52
N LYS A 165 -20.02 -2.56 -32.22
CA LYS A 165 -20.24 -3.77 -31.44
C LYS A 165 -19.64 -5.00 -32.13
N ALA A 166 -19.88 -5.14 -33.44
CA ALA A 166 -19.34 -6.25 -34.24
C ALA A 166 -17.80 -6.24 -34.22
N LYS A 167 -17.19 -5.06 -34.38
CA LYS A 167 -15.74 -4.90 -34.32
C LYS A 167 -15.16 -5.28 -32.95
N LEU A 168 -15.79 -4.82 -31.87
CA LEU A 168 -15.35 -5.15 -30.51
C LEU A 168 -15.50 -6.65 -30.20
N LEU A 169 -16.56 -7.28 -30.70
CA LEU A 169 -16.79 -8.71 -30.53
C LEU A 169 -15.73 -9.55 -31.27
N GLU A 170 -15.38 -9.15 -32.49
CA GLU A 170 -14.30 -9.78 -33.27
C GLU A 170 -12.95 -9.62 -32.56
N GLU A 171 -12.63 -8.41 -32.10
CA GLU A 171 -11.40 -8.15 -31.37
C GLU A 171 -11.33 -8.93 -30.04
N PHE A 172 -12.45 -9.04 -29.33
CA PHE A 172 -12.55 -9.83 -28.10
C PHE A 172 -12.26 -11.31 -28.38
N GLY A 173 -12.90 -11.89 -29.39
CA GLY A 173 -12.71 -13.30 -29.75
C GLY A 173 -11.30 -13.61 -30.25
N SER A 174 -10.66 -12.67 -30.94
CA SER A 174 -9.28 -12.81 -31.42
C SER A 174 -8.27 -12.79 -30.25
N LYS A 175 -8.46 -11.88 -29.28
CA LYS A 175 -7.52 -11.71 -28.15
C LYS A 175 -7.75 -12.68 -27.00
N TYR A 176 -8.99 -13.06 -26.75
CA TYR A 176 -9.38 -13.89 -25.60
C TYR A 176 -10.34 -15.02 -26.00
N PRO A 177 -9.94 -15.90 -26.94
CA PRO A 177 -10.82 -16.92 -27.50
C PRO A 177 -11.35 -17.92 -26.47
N GLU A 178 -10.60 -18.18 -25.40
CA GLU A 178 -10.98 -19.11 -24.34
C GLU A 178 -11.73 -18.44 -23.18
N SER A 179 -12.05 -17.15 -23.28
CA SER A 179 -12.73 -16.43 -22.20
C SER A 179 -14.19 -16.87 -22.06
N PRO A 180 -14.65 -17.28 -20.87
CA PRO A 180 -16.06 -17.55 -20.64
C PRO A 180 -16.95 -16.33 -20.91
N LEU A 181 -16.44 -15.12 -20.67
CA LEU A 181 -17.16 -13.88 -20.93
C LEU A 181 -17.35 -13.63 -22.43
N TYR A 182 -16.36 -13.98 -23.25
CA TYR A 182 -16.49 -13.92 -24.70
C TYR A 182 -17.57 -14.90 -25.18
N GLU A 183 -17.53 -16.15 -24.72
CA GLU A 183 -18.53 -17.16 -25.06
C GLU A 183 -19.95 -16.73 -24.64
N MET A 184 -20.11 -16.07 -23.48
CA MET A 184 -21.40 -15.55 -23.05
C MET A 184 -21.93 -14.46 -23.99
N VAL A 185 -21.11 -13.46 -24.34
CA VAL A 185 -21.56 -12.36 -25.22
C VAL A 185 -21.82 -12.88 -26.63
N LYS A 186 -20.95 -13.73 -27.16
CA LYS A 186 -21.13 -14.34 -28.48
C LYS A 186 -22.47 -15.06 -28.59
N ARG A 187 -22.90 -15.79 -27.55
CA ARG A 187 -24.20 -16.49 -27.52
C ARG A 187 -25.39 -15.55 -27.42
N TRP A 188 -25.24 -14.38 -26.83
CA TRP A 188 -26.31 -13.38 -26.77
C TRP A 188 -26.47 -12.61 -28.08
N GLU A 189 -25.38 -12.46 -28.84
CA GLU A 189 -25.38 -11.75 -30.13
C GLU A 189 -25.64 -12.64 -31.35
N SER A 190 -25.57 -13.97 -31.19
CA SER A 190 -25.90 -14.98 -32.21
C SER A 190 -27.37 -15.38 -32.17
#